data_AF-A0A7C4SE82-F1
#
_entry.id   AF-A0A7C4SE82-F1
#
_cell.length_a   1.000
_cell.length_b   1.000
_cell.length_c   1.000
_cell.angle_alpha   90.00
_cell.angle_beta   90.00
_cell.angle_gamma   90.00
#
_symmetry.space_group_name_H-M   'P 1'
#
loop_
_entity.id
_entity.type
_entity.pdbx_description
1 polymer ?
#
loop_
_entity_poly.entity_id
_entity_poly.type
_entity_poly.pdbx_seq_one_letter_code
_entity_poly.pdbx_strand_id
1 'polypeptide(L)'
;MEPVMESSYPEVSPPAVQEIAPPYAPSTGLLWIGAGVLGGGVLVSLWIGLAALAAMFQLPAPPPGLLALGLLIGGGLFWEGMRIARGEPDRPFPGAEARALGRTMVLLVILIGSGAIAEALAPQLPLLIAPYHIGVAMLGPFMWFNFLRWRLQAPWTHRASWWGLGLGGFLVPALALFLEGIVVVMLALTLLLGRVLLEGPGFLNMWFPQGFSPEEISTLRVERLMADPWLWIGILIGAVVLIPAIEEALKPLPAVLRMRDPMASRVSLILWGAIGGAGFALAENLLSWQPGIPWALTAVGRLGASALHIWNGGLMGWAWSCIRRGRFLEGIGAYLFAWLIHGLWNAGAIALSGAFIAPLSAEARALTLLPALIGMGIALFLVIGGLGWALPMLGKVEAARHAPSEG
;
A
#
# COMPACT_ATOMS: atom_id res chain seq x y z
N MET A 1 22.91 50.03 22.65
CA MET A 1 22.36 48.96 21.79
C MET A 1 20.87 48.95 22.00
N GLU A 2 20.13 49.59 21.10
CA GLU A 2 18.67 49.52 21.10
C GLU A 2 18.23 48.13 20.63
N PRO A 3 17.20 47.53 21.26
CA PRO A 3 16.69 46.24 20.84
C PRO A 3 15.99 46.41 19.48
N VAL A 4 16.49 45.69 18.49
CA VAL A 4 15.83 45.55 17.18
C VAL A 4 14.47 44.92 17.44
N MET A 5 13.40 45.71 17.30
CA MET A 5 12.05 45.19 17.33
C MET A 5 11.89 44.23 16.14
N GLU A 6 11.81 42.93 16.44
CA GLU A 6 11.34 41.93 15.49
C GLU A 6 9.98 42.40 14.95
N SER A 7 9.96 42.80 13.68
CA SER A 7 8.71 43.10 13.00
C SER A 7 7.89 41.82 12.98
N SER A 8 6.83 41.81 13.79
CA SER A 8 5.76 40.83 13.70
C SER A 8 5.11 40.96 12.34
N TYR A 9 5.69 40.27 11.35
CA TYR A 9 4.96 39.99 10.12
C TYR A 9 3.73 39.19 10.55
N PRO A 10 2.50 39.66 10.27
CA PRO A 10 1.33 38.85 10.52
C PRO A 10 1.55 37.53 9.80
N GLU A 11 1.46 36.43 10.54
CA GLU A 11 1.41 35.09 9.99
C GLU A 11 0.18 35.03 9.09
N VAL A 12 0.36 35.40 7.81
CA VAL A 12 -0.69 35.26 6.80
C VAL A 12 -0.86 33.76 6.65
N SER A 13 -1.82 33.23 7.40
CA SER A 13 -2.27 31.86 7.26
C SER A 13 -2.59 31.67 5.78
N PRO A 14 -1.91 30.74 5.07
CA PRO A 14 -2.15 30.54 3.66
C PRO A 14 -3.66 30.34 3.46
N PRO A 15 -4.25 30.93 2.40
CA PRO A 15 -5.67 30.82 2.17
C PRO A 15 -6.03 29.34 2.21
N ALA A 16 -6.85 28.96 3.20
CA ALA A 16 -7.30 27.60 3.36
C ALA A 16 -7.99 27.23 2.04
N VAL A 17 -7.36 26.36 1.26
CA VAL A 17 -8.00 25.74 0.10
C VAL A 17 -9.11 24.88 0.69
N GLN A 18 -10.28 25.47 0.91
CA GLN A 18 -11.48 24.74 1.27
C GLN A 18 -11.84 23.94 0.03
N GLU A 19 -11.48 22.67 0.04
CA GLU A 19 -12.14 21.70 -0.83
C GLU A 19 -13.60 21.69 -0.39
N ILE A 20 -14.44 22.50 -1.05
CA ILE A 20 -15.88 22.50 -0.86
C ILE A 20 -16.34 21.15 -1.41
N ALA A 21 -16.42 20.15 -0.53
CA ALA A 21 -17.05 18.89 -0.87
C ALA A 21 -18.47 19.25 -1.34
N PRO A 22 -18.88 18.87 -2.56
CA PRO A 22 -20.22 19.18 -3.03
C PRO A 22 -21.24 18.66 -1.99
N PRO A 23 -22.33 19.39 -1.73
CA PRO A 23 -23.35 18.94 -0.79
C PRO A 23 -23.84 17.57 -1.24
N TYR A 24 -23.45 16.54 -0.50
CA TYR A 24 -23.85 15.18 -0.77
C TYR A 24 -25.34 15.06 -0.48
N ALA A 25 -26.14 14.78 -1.51
CA ALA A 25 -27.55 14.46 -1.33
C ALA A 25 -27.68 13.24 -0.40
N PRO A 26 -28.71 13.14 0.46
CA PRO A 26 -28.91 11.97 1.32
C PRO A 26 -28.87 10.62 0.58
N SER A 27 -29.24 10.60 -0.70
CA SER A 27 -29.16 9.44 -1.59
C SER A 27 -27.73 8.94 -1.84
N THR A 28 -26.71 9.80 -1.80
CA THR A 28 -25.32 9.35 -1.90
C THR A 28 -24.90 8.60 -0.64
N GLY A 29 -25.49 8.88 0.52
CA GLY A 29 -25.28 8.11 1.74
C GLY A 29 -25.66 6.64 1.59
N LEU A 30 -26.74 6.35 0.85
CA LEU A 30 -27.15 4.98 0.53
C LEU A 30 -26.12 4.23 -0.34
N LEU A 31 -25.48 4.93 -1.28
CA LEU A 31 -24.41 4.33 -2.09
C LEU A 31 -23.19 3.94 -1.24
N TRP A 32 -22.85 4.77 -0.26
CA TRP A 32 -21.76 4.50 0.68
C TRP A 32 -22.07 3.34 1.63
N ILE A 33 -23.31 3.30 2.13
CA ILE A 33 -23.82 2.16 2.90
C ILE A 33 -23.72 0.88 2.07
N GLY A 34 -24.21 0.92 0.82
CA GLY A 34 -24.12 -0.20 -0.11
C GLY A 34 -22.67 -0.64 -0.36
N ALA A 35 -21.76 0.30 -0.60
CA ALA A 35 -20.34 0.01 -0.78
C ALA A 35 -19.71 -0.61 0.48
N GLY A 36 -20.05 -0.11 1.67
CA GLY A 36 -19.58 -0.65 2.95
C GLY A 36 -20.08 -2.07 3.21
N VAL A 37 -21.37 -2.33 2.97
CA VAL A 37 -22.00 -3.66 3.14
C VAL A 37 -21.48 -4.64 2.11
N LEU A 38 -21.42 -4.26 0.83
CA LEU A 38 -20.95 -5.15 -0.23
C LEU A 38 -19.45 -5.43 -0.09
N GLY A 39 -18.62 -4.40 0.01
CA GLY A 39 -17.17 -4.57 0.15
C GLY A 39 -16.80 -5.27 1.46
N GLY A 40 -17.27 -4.75 2.60
CA GLY A 40 -16.97 -5.33 3.91
C GLY A 40 -17.60 -6.70 4.12
N GLY A 41 -18.88 -6.86 3.76
CA GLY A 41 -19.62 -8.10 3.91
C GLY A 41 -19.08 -9.24 3.06
N VAL A 42 -18.65 -8.96 1.81
CA VAL A 42 -17.99 -9.98 0.96
C VAL A 42 -16.69 -10.46 1.60
N LEU A 43 -15.83 -9.57 2.08
CA LEU A 43 -14.56 -9.97 2.71
C LEU A 43 -14.76 -10.76 4.02
N VAL A 44 -15.70 -10.35 4.85
CA VAL A 44 -16.08 -11.09 6.08
C VAL A 44 -16.64 -12.46 5.73
N SER A 45 -17.55 -12.54 4.76
CA SER A 45 -18.16 -13.81 4.34
C SER A 45 -17.14 -14.75 3.71
N LEU A 46 -16.23 -14.22 2.90
CA LEU A 46 -15.11 -14.96 2.32
C LEU A 46 -14.21 -15.54 3.41
N TRP A 47 -13.84 -14.74 4.42
CA TRP A 47 -13.04 -15.23 5.53
C TRP A 47 -13.74 -16.35 6.32
N ILE A 48 -15.04 -16.19 6.62
CA ILE A 48 -15.83 -17.24 7.30
C ILE A 48 -15.88 -18.52 6.47
N GLY A 49 -16.13 -18.41 5.16
CA GLY A 49 -16.13 -19.54 4.24
C GLY A 49 -14.78 -20.27 4.20
N LEU A 50 -13.69 -19.51 4.07
CA LEU A 50 -12.32 -20.06 4.10
C LEU A 50 -11.99 -20.72 5.45
N ALA A 51 -12.44 -20.14 6.56
CA ALA A 51 -12.24 -20.70 7.90
C ALA A 51 -13.04 -22.00 8.10
N ALA A 52 -14.28 -22.06 7.60
CA ALA A 52 -15.09 -23.27 7.62
C ALA A 52 -14.47 -24.40 6.78
N LEU A 53 -13.98 -24.07 5.58
CA LEU A 53 -13.23 -25.01 4.73
C LEU A 53 -11.96 -25.48 5.44
N ALA A 54 -11.18 -24.56 6.02
CA ALA A 54 -9.97 -24.92 6.75
C ALA A 54 -10.27 -25.88 7.90
N ALA A 55 -11.31 -25.62 8.70
CA ALA A 55 -11.74 -26.51 9.77
C ALA A 55 -12.18 -27.89 9.24
N MET A 56 -12.96 -27.93 8.15
CA MET A 56 -13.42 -29.17 7.52
C MET A 56 -12.26 -30.05 7.03
N PHE A 57 -11.20 -29.44 6.50
CA PHE A 57 -10.02 -30.13 5.98
C PHE A 57 -8.83 -30.17 6.95
N GLN A 58 -9.02 -29.77 8.22
CA GLN A 58 -7.95 -29.68 9.23
C GLN A 58 -6.74 -28.84 8.77
N LEU A 59 -6.98 -27.82 7.95
CA LEU A 59 -5.97 -26.86 7.49
C LEU A 59 -5.83 -25.71 8.48
N PRO A 60 -4.70 -24.97 8.46
CA PRO A 60 -4.56 -23.74 9.23
C PRO A 60 -5.65 -22.72 8.88
N ALA A 61 -6.16 -22.02 9.90
CA ALA A 61 -7.15 -20.97 9.69
C ALA A 61 -6.60 -19.87 8.75
N PRO A 62 -7.45 -19.28 7.88
CA PRO A 62 -7.02 -18.20 7.01
C PRO A 62 -6.59 -16.97 7.83
N PRO A 63 -5.62 -16.17 7.33
CA PRO A 63 -5.19 -14.96 8.01
C PRO A 63 -6.35 -14.02 8.36
N PRO A 64 -6.36 -13.39 9.55
CA PRO A 64 -7.45 -12.50 9.98
C PRO A 64 -7.52 -11.19 9.18
N GLY A 65 -6.58 -10.95 8.26
CA GLY A 65 -6.48 -9.75 7.44
C GLY A 65 -7.74 -9.42 6.64
N LEU A 66 -8.37 -10.41 6.00
CA LEU A 66 -9.61 -10.23 5.23
C LEU A 66 -10.74 -9.73 6.13
N LEU A 67 -10.91 -10.35 7.29
CA LEU A 67 -11.90 -9.96 8.29
C LEU A 67 -11.64 -8.53 8.79
N ALA A 68 -10.39 -8.24 9.18
CA ALA A 68 -10.00 -6.91 9.66
C ALA A 68 -10.24 -5.83 8.60
N LEU A 69 -9.81 -6.07 7.35
CA LEU A 69 -9.98 -5.13 6.24
C LEU A 69 -11.47 -4.84 5.97
N GLY A 70 -12.29 -5.89 5.93
CA GLY A 70 -13.73 -5.78 5.73
C GLY A 70 -14.43 -5.00 6.85
N LEU A 71 -14.07 -5.25 8.11
CA LEU A 71 -14.63 -4.51 9.25
C LEU A 71 -14.16 -3.06 9.29
N LEU A 72 -12.89 -2.78 8.99
CA LEU A 72 -12.31 -1.44 9.10
C LEU A 72 -12.77 -0.51 7.99
N ILE A 73 -12.52 -0.88 6.73
CA ILE A 73 -12.89 -0.04 5.58
C ILE A 73 -14.39 -0.14 5.32
N GLY A 74 -14.95 -1.36 5.36
CA GLY A 74 -16.38 -1.57 5.11
C GLY A 74 -17.24 -0.94 6.20
N GLY A 75 -16.87 -1.13 7.48
CA GLY A 75 -17.52 -0.47 8.60
C GLY A 75 -17.35 1.05 8.57
N GLY A 76 -16.18 1.56 8.18
CA GLY A 76 -15.93 2.99 8.02
C GLY A 76 -16.80 3.65 6.93
N LEU A 77 -16.88 3.01 5.76
CA LEU A 77 -17.75 3.44 4.66
C LEU A 77 -19.23 3.38 5.05
N PHE A 78 -19.66 2.29 5.70
CA PHE A 78 -21.03 2.13 6.19
C PHE A 78 -21.39 3.25 7.18
N TRP A 79 -20.53 3.49 8.16
CA TRP A 79 -20.75 4.51 9.18
C TRP A 79 -20.82 5.92 8.58
N GLU A 80 -19.87 6.28 7.70
CA GLU A 80 -19.90 7.59 7.06
C GLU A 80 -21.09 7.73 6.10
N GLY A 81 -21.51 6.66 5.43
CA GLY A 81 -22.73 6.62 4.62
C GLY A 81 -23.99 6.89 5.45
N MET A 82 -24.08 6.32 6.65
CA MET A 82 -25.16 6.60 7.61
C MET A 82 -25.19 8.07 8.03
N ARG A 83 -24.02 8.68 8.28
CA ARG A 83 -23.92 10.12 8.60
C ARG A 83 -24.37 11.00 7.43
N ILE A 84 -23.97 10.66 6.21
CA ILE A 84 -24.41 11.36 4.98
C ILE A 84 -25.92 11.24 4.81
N ALA A 85 -26.50 10.04 4.97
CA ALA A 85 -27.94 9.82 4.85
C ALA A 85 -28.76 10.62 5.87
N ARG A 86 -28.18 10.90 7.05
CA ARG A 86 -28.76 11.75 8.10
C ARG A 86 -28.57 13.26 7.86
N GLY A 87 -27.87 13.66 6.80
CA GLY A 87 -27.56 15.06 6.52
C GLY A 87 -26.54 15.67 7.50
N GLU A 88 -25.75 14.84 8.20
CA GLU A 88 -24.71 15.36 9.08
C GLU A 88 -23.63 16.09 8.27
N PRO A 89 -23.03 17.18 8.79
CA PRO A 89 -21.94 17.85 8.09
C PRO A 89 -20.68 16.98 8.02
N ASP A 90 -19.88 17.20 6.99
CA ASP A 90 -18.52 16.66 6.93
C ASP A 90 -17.66 17.30 8.03
N ARG A 91 -16.60 16.62 8.44
CA ARG A 91 -15.73 17.05 9.54
C ARG A 91 -14.25 16.94 9.15
N PRO A 92 -13.37 17.77 9.74
CA PRO A 92 -11.94 17.69 9.51
C PRO A 92 -11.39 16.31 9.89
N PHE A 93 -10.55 15.73 9.03
CA PHE A 93 -9.86 14.49 9.34
C PHE A 93 -8.77 14.76 10.41
N PRO A 94 -8.69 13.98 11.50
CA PRO A 94 -7.76 14.26 12.60
C PRO A 94 -6.32 13.86 12.27
N GLY A 95 -5.35 14.36 13.03
CA GLY A 95 -4.03 13.75 13.14
C GLY A 95 -2.89 14.36 12.33
N ALA A 96 -3.12 15.45 11.59
CA ALA A 96 -2.06 16.18 10.89
C ALA A 96 -1.33 17.20 11.77
N GLU A 97 -1.65 17.30 13.05
CA GLU A 97 -0.89 18.07 14.01
C GLU A 97 0.35 17.29 14.51
N ALA A 98 1.47 18.00 14.70
CA ALA A 98 2.74 17.39 15.12
C ALA A 98 2.62 16.53 16.39
N ARG A 99 1.76 16.95 17.34
CA ARG A 99 1.49 16.19 18.57
C ARG A 99 0.77 14.86 18.30
N ALA A 100 -0.14 14.79 17.34
CA ALA A 100 -0.80 13.54 16.96
C ALA A 100 0.13 12.60 16.20
N LEU A 101 0.97 13.15 15.32
CA LEU A 101 2.03 12.38 14.66
C LEU A 101 3.00 11.77 15.68
N GLY A 102 3.45 12.56 16.66
CA GLY A 102 4.29 12.07 17.76
C GLY A 102 3.62 10.97 18.59
N ARG A 103 2.33 11.14 18.94
CA ARG A 103 1.55 10.09 19.63
C ARG A 103 1.44 8.81 18.81
N THR A 104 1.17 8.94 17.51
CA THR A 104 1.03 7.78 16.61
C THR A 104 2.36 7.03 16.47
N MET A 105 3.48 7.76 16.36
CA MET A 105 4.82 7.19 16.35
C MET A 105 5.13 6.41 17.63
N VAL A 106 4.83 6.99 18.80
CA VAL A 106 5.02 6.30 20.09
C VAL A 106 4.17 5.02 20.16
N LEU A 107 2.91 5.06 19.73
CA LEU A 107 2.05 3.87 19.68
C LEU A 107 2.61 2.79 18.74
N LEU A 108 3.14 3.17 17.58
CA LEU A 108 3.80 2.25 16.66
C LEU A 108 5.03 1.59 17.30
N VAL A 109 5.89 2.36 17.96
CA VAL A 109 7.05 1.82 18.69
C VAL A 109 6.61 0.83 19.77
N ILE A 110 5.56 1.16 20.53
CA ILE A 110 4.99 0.27 21.54
C ILE A 110 4.46 -1.02 20.89
N LEU A 111 3.69 -0.95 19.80
CA LEU A 111 3.16 -2.12 19.11
C LEU A 111 4.27 -3.02 18.55
N ILE A 112 5.32 -2.43 17.98
CA ILE A 112 6.47 -3.18 17.46
C ILE A 112 7.19 -3.88 18.61
N GLY A 113 7.55 -3.14 19.66
CA GLY A 113 8.28 -3.71 20.81
C GLY A 113 7.48 -4.77 21.56
N SER A 114 6.20 -4.52 21.82
CA SER A 114 5.32 -5.49 22.49
C SER A 114 5.05 -6.73 21.65
N GLY A 115 4.88 -6.59 20.33
CA GLY A 115 4.79 -7.75 19.45
C GLY A 115 6.09 -8.57 19.41
N ALA A 116 7.26 -7.92 19.51
CA ALA A 116 8.55 -8.63 19.56
C ALA A 116 8.71 -9.41 20.87
N ILE A 117 8.26 -8.83 21.98
CA ILE A 117 8.20 -9.53 23.26
C ILE A 117 7.21 -10.71 23.19
N ALA A 118 6.03 -10.52 22.59
CA ALA A 118 5.04 -11.58 22.44
C ALA A 118 5.58 -12.75 21.58
N GLU A 119 6.27 -12.45 20.47
CA GLU A 119 6.92 -13.46 19.62
C GLU A 119 8.00 -14.22 20.40
N ALA A 120 8.83 -13.52 21.18
CA ALA A 120 9.89 -14.14 21.98
C ALA A 120 9.35 -15.04 23.10
N LEU A 121 8.22 -14.65 23.73
CA LEU A 121 7.60 -15.42 24.82
C LEU A 121 6.80 -16.63 24.33
N ALA A 122 6.25 -16.57 23.12
CA ALA A 122 5.37 -17.61 22.59
C ALA A 122 5.55 -17.79 21.07
N PRO A 123 6.75 -18.19 20.60
CA PRO A 123 7.07 -18.30 19.17
C PRO A 123 6.19 -19.33 18.43
N GLN A 124 5.64 -20.30 19.16
CA GLN A 124 4.73 -21.33 18.65
C GLN A 124 3.27 -20.86 18.50
N LEU A 125 2.93 -19.65 18.96
CA LEU A 125 1.57 -19.09 18.91
C LEU A 125 1.51 -17.85 18.02
N PRO A 126 1.68 -17.98 16.69
CA PRO A 126 1.74 -16.84 15.77
C PRO A 126 0.45 -15.99 15.80
N LEU A 127 -0.69 -16.54 16.19
CA LEU A 127 -1.94 -15.80 16.36
C LEU A 127 -1.85 -14.71 17.45
N LEU A 128 -0.95 -14.83 18.43
CA LEU A 128 -0.71 -13.76 19.42
C LEU A 128 -0.14 -12.49 18.77
N ILE A 129 0.45 -12.61 17.57
CA ILE A 129 0.97 -11.47 16.82
C ILE A 129 -0.14 -10.72 16.05
N ALA A 130 -1.32 -11.32 15.88
CA ALA A 130 -2.40 -10.74 15.07
C ALA A 130 -2.86 -9.34 15.53
N PRO A 131 -3.04 -9.04 16.82
CA PRO A 131 -3.41 -7.70 17.25
C PRO A 131 -2.34 -6.65 16.93
N TYR A 132 -1.06 -7.00 17.09
CA TYR A 132 0.07 -6.11 16.78
C TYR A 132 0.20 -5.89 15.28
N HIS A 133 0.02 -6.95 14.49
CA HIS A 133 -0.07 -6.90 13.04
C HIS A 133 -1.13 -5.90 12.58
N ILE A 134 -2.37 -6.06 13.07
CA ILE A 134 -3.50 -5.19 12.69
C ILE A 134 -3.20 -3.75 13.11
N GLY A 135 -2.69 -3.55 14.33
CA GLY A 135 -2.32 -2.22 14.83
C GLY A 135 -1.28 -1.52 13.95
N VAL A 136 -0.19 -2.20 13.58
CA VAL A 136 0.85 -1.63 12.69
C VAL A 136 0.30 -1.39 11.28
N ALA A 137 -0.46 -2.34 10.73
CA ALA A 137 -1.06 -2.22 9.39
C ALA A 137 -2.05 -1.05 9.30
N MET A 138 -2.71 -0.68 10.40
CA MET A 138 -3.61 0.47 10.47
C MET A 138 -2.87 1.78 10.73
N LEU A 139 -2.03 1.82 11.76
CA LEU A 139 -1.39 3.06 12.21
C LEU A 139 -0.27 3.51 11.28
N GLY A 140 0.39 2.60 10.57
CA GLY A 140 1.41 2.92 9.58
C GLY A 140 0.88 3.84 8.47
N PRO A 141 -0.10 3.38 7.67
CA PRO A 141 -0.71 4.21 6.63
C PRO A 141 -1.32 5.51 7.18
N PHE A 142 -1.96 5.45 8.35
CA PHE A 142 -2.54 6.63 9.00
C PHE A 142 -1.47 7.68 9.35
N MET A 143 -0.35 7.26 9.96
CA MET A 143 0.76 8.15 10.33
C MET A 143 1.34 8.81 9.09
N TRP A 144 1.67 8.00 8.09
CA TRP A 144 2.35 8.44 6.89
C TRP A 144 1.47 9.39 6.06
N PHE A 145 0.20 9.07 5.83
CA PHE A 145 -0.71 9.99 5.15
C PHE A 145 -0.82 11.34 5.88
N ASN A 146 -0.96 11.31 7.21
CA ASN A 146 -1.04 12.53 8.01
C ASN A 146 0.27 13.33 8.04
N PHE A 147 1.42 12.66 7.98
CA PHE A 147 2.71 13.32 7.88
C PHE A 147 2.82 14.10 6.57
N LEU A 148 2.44 13.48 5.44
CA LEU A 148 2.40 14.18 4.15
C LEU A 148 1.43 15.37 4.18
N ARG A 149 0.24 15.19 4.76
CA ARG A 149 -0.75 16.25 4.92
C ARG A 149 -0.23 17.42 5.76
N TRP A 150 0.42 17.12 6.88
CA TRP A 150 1.09 18.12 7.73
C TRP A 150 2.14 18.89 6.94
N ARG A 151 2.96 18.23 6.13
CA ARG A 151 3.98 18.89 5.29
C ARG A 151 3.38 19.78 4.20
N LEU A 152 2.25 19.37 3.63
CA LEU A 152 1.50 20.13 2.64
C LEU A 152 0.69 21.29 3.25
N GLN A 153 0.45 21.28 4.57
CA GLN A 153 -0.40 22.27 5.27
C GLN A 153 -1.79 22.38 4.63
N ALA A 154 -2.33 21.24 4.21
CA ALA A 154 -3.57 21.17 3.45
C ALA A 154 -4.69 20.55 4.31
N PRO A 155 -5.87 21.19 4.36
CA PRO A 155 -7.01 20.60 5.06
C PRO A 155 -7.48 19.33 4.35
N TRP A 156 -8.11 18.44 5.09
CA TRP A 156 -8.68 17.20 4.57
C TRP A 156 -9.88 16.78 5.40
N THR A 157 -10.82 16.05 4.81
CA THR A 157 -12.09 15.72 5.46
C THR A 157 -12.27 14.23 5.65
N HIS A 158 -13.18 13.86 6.57
CA HIS A 158 -13.52 12.47 6.83
C HIS A 158 -14.09 11.76 5.60
N ARG A 159 -14.97 12.44 4.85
CA ARG A 159 -15.51 11.86 3.62
C ARG A 159 -14.41 11.64 2.59
N ALA A 160 -13.54 12.62 2.38
CA ALA A 160 -12.42 12.44 1.45
C ALA A 160 -11.55 11.24 1.84
N SER A 161 -11.23 11.10 3.13
CA SER A 161 -10.47 9.95 3.64
C SER A 161 -11.16 8.62 3.36
N TRP A 162 -12.42 8.44 3.76
CA TRP A 162 -13.08 7.14 3.62
C TRP A 162 -13.35 6.76 2.17
N TRP A 163 -13.66 7.72 1.30
CA TRP A 163 -13.81 7.45 -0.13
C TRP A 163 -12.48 7.00 -0.76
N GLY A 164 -11.41 7.75 -0.46
CA GLY A 164 -10.06 7.43 -0.94
C GLY A 164 -9.55 6.08 -0.43
N LEU A 165 -9.72 5.80 0.86
CA LEU A 165 -9.39 4.52 1.48
C LEU A 165 -10.24 3.38 0.92
N GLY A 166 -11.53 3.60 0.67
CA GLY A 166 -12.42 2.59 0.08
C GLY A 166 -12.01 2.20 -1.33
N LEU A 167 -11.75 3.20 -2.19
CA LEU A 167 -11.24 2.95 -3.54
C LEU A 167 -9.86 2.27 -3.51
N GLY A 168 -8.93 2.81 -2.71
CA GLY A 168 -7.57 2.31 -2.61
C GLY A 168 -7.45 0.95 -1.92
N GLY A 169 -8.34 0.61 -0.99
CA GLY A 169 -8.26 -0.60 -0.17
C GLY A 169 -9.22 -1.72 -0.58
N PHE A 170 -10.25 -1.43 -1.39
CA PHE A 170 -11.12 -2.47 -1.96
C PHE A 170 -10.96 -2.58 -3.48
N LEU A 171 -11.24 -1.50 -4.20
CA LEU A 171 -11.34 -1.55 -5.66
C LEU A 171 -9.96 -1.73 -6.32
N VAL A 172 -8.96 -0.95 -5.90
CA VAL A 172 -7.60 -1.03 -6.46
C VAL A 172 -7.00 -2.43 -6.24
N PRO A 173 -6.99 -3.03 -5.04
CA PRO A 173 -6.44 -4.37 -4.85
C PRO A 173 -7.21 -5.43 -5.63
N ALA A 174 -8.54 -5.33 -5.72
CA ALA A 174 -9.33 -6.27 -6.52
C ALA A 174 -8.98 -6.22 -8.02
N LEU A 175 -8.83 -5.01 -8.57
CA LEU A 175 -8.41 -4.81 -9.96
C LEU A 175 -6.95 -5.24 -10.18
N ALA A 176 -6.06 -4.93 -9.24
CA ALA A 176 -4.65 -5.30 -9.29
C ALA A 176 -4.52 -6.82 -9.31
N LEU A 177 -5.11 -7.53 -8.34
CA LEU A 177 -5.10 -9.00 -8.28
C LEU A 177 -5.65 -9.65 -9.55
N PHE A 178 -6.72 -9.09 -10.13
CA PHE A 178 -7.27 -9.59 -11.39
C PHE A 178 -6.28 -9.47 -12.56
N LEU A 179 -5.69 -8.28 -12.75
CA LEU A 179 -4.72 -8.03 -13.82
C LEU A 179 -3.41 -8.78 -13.60
N GLU A 180 -2.93 -8.84 -12.36
CA GLU A 180 -1.75 -9.60 -11.96
C GLU A 180 -1.96 -11.08 -12.24
N GLY A 181 -3.12 -11.65 -11.92
CA GLY A 181 -3.44 -13.05 -12.22
C GLY A 181 -3.33 -13.35 -13.72
N ILE A 182 -3.86 -12.48 -14.57
CA ILE A 182 -3.73 -12.60 -16.03
C ILE A 182 -2.26 -12.56 -16.44
N VAL A 183 -1.50 -11.59 -15.93
CA VAL A 183 -0.08 -11.40 -16.27
C VAL A 183 0.80 -12.56 -15.77
N VAL A 184 0.57 -13.06 -14.56
CA VAL A 184 1.29 -14.20 -14.01
C VAL A 184 1.02 -15.46 -14.82
N VAL A 185 -0.22 -15.71 -15.23
CA VAL A 185 -0.56 -16.85 -16.10
C VAL A 185 0.14 -16.72 -17.45
N MET A 186 0.08 -15.55 -18.09
CA MET A 186 0.76 -15.31 -19.36
C MET A 186 2.28 -15.46 -19.24
N LEU A 187 2.87 -14.96 -18.16
CA LEU A 187 4.30 -15.10 -17.88
C LEU A 187 4.67 -16.58 -17.69
N ALA A 188 3.91 -17.32 -16.88
CA ALA A 188 4.13 -18.75 -16.65
C ALA A 188 4.06 -19.55 -17.96
N LEU A 189 3.06 -19.31 -18.80
CA LEU A 189 2.92 -19.95 -20.11
C LEU A 189 4.07 -19.58 -21.06
N THR A 190 4.51 -18.31 -21.04
CA THR A 190 5.64 -17.84 -21.86
C THR A 190 6.94 -18.50 -21.44
N LEU A 191 7.21 -18.58 -20.13
CA LEU A 191 8.40 -19.26 -19.60
C LEU A 191 8.34 -20.76 -19.89
N LEU A 192 7.19 -21.40 -19.69
CA LEU A 192 6.99 -22.81 -20.02
C LEU A 192 7.26 -23.10 -21.50
N LEU A 193 6.69 -22.29 -22.40
CA LEU A 193 6.94 -22.41 -23.83
C LEU A 193 8.42 -22.20 -24.16
N GLY A 194 9.05 -21.16 -23.59
CA GLY A 194 10.48 -20.88 -23.75
C GLY A 194 11.33 -22.09 -23.35
N ARG A 195 11.01 -22.74 -22.23
CA ARG A 195 11.71 -23.94 -21.78
C ARG A 195 11.49 -25.14 -22.69
N VAL A 196 10.27 -25.39 -23.15
CA VAL A 196 10.01 -26.46 -24.12
C VAL A 196 10.80 -26.23 -25.41
N LEU A 197 10.93 -24.98 -25.86
CA LEU A 197 11.71 -24.64 -27.05
C LEU A 197 13.22 -24.78 -26.87
N LEU A 198 13.74 -24.46 -25.67
CA LEU A 198 15.18 -24.50 -25.38
C LEU A 198 15.69 -25.88 -24.91
N GLU A 199 14.89 -26.57 -24.08
CA GLU A 199 15.24 -27.84 -23.43
C GLU A 199 14.59 -29.06 -24.11
N GLY A 200 13.65 -28.82 -25.04
CA GLY A 200 12.89 -29.85 -25.75
C GLY A 200 11.67 -30.37 -24.96
N PRO A 201 10.80 -31.18 -25.60
CA PRO A 201 9.58 -31.68 -24.96
C PRO A 201 9.84 -32.66 -23.80
N GLY A 202 11.04 -33.25 -23.75
CA GLY A 202 11.48 -34.12 -22.64
C GLY A 202 11.53 -33.41 -21.29
N PHE A 203 11.63 -32.08 -21.28
CA PHE A 203 11.49 -31.25 -20.08
C PHE A 203 10.17 -31.53 -19.34
N LEU A 204 9.06 -31.67 -20.06
CA LEU A 204 7.75 -31.91 -19.43
C LEU A 204 7.73 -33.25 -18.70
N ASN A 205 8.39 -34.29 -19.25
CA ASN A 205 8.49 -35.59 -18.60
C ASN A 205 9.34 -35.56 -17.32
N MET A 206 10.18 -34.54 -17.13
CA MET A 206 10.98 -34.35 -15.91
C MET A 206 10.15 -33.86 -14.72
N TRP A 207 9.09 -33.11 -15.00
CA TRP A 207 8.17 -32.55 -13.99
C TRP A 207 6.85 -33.30 -13.90
N PHE A 208 6.43 -33.90 -15.01
CA PHE A 208 5.21 -34.69 -15.16
C PHE A 208 5.55 -36.03 -15.82
N PRO A 209 6.25 -36.93 -15.10
CA PRO A 209 6.57 -38.25 -15.61
C PRO A 209 5.29 -39.04 -15.93
N GLN A 210 5.39 -40.01 -16.85
CA GLN A 210 4.31 -40.95 -17.15
C GLN A 210 3.85 -41.63 -15.86
N GLY A 211 2.55 -41.52 -15.53
CA GLY A 211 1.98 -42.03 -14.28
C GLY A 211 1.85 -41.00 -13.16
N PHE A 212 2.21 -39.72 -13.38
CA PHE A 212 2.02 -38.64 -12.42
C PHE A 212 0.58 -38.60 -11.90
N SER A 213 0.42 -38.78 -10.59
CA SER A 213 -0.86 -38.61 -9.92
C SER A 213 -0.91 -37.23 -9.22
N PRO A 214 -2.08 -36.57 -9.14
CA PRO A 214 -2.22 -35.35 -8.34
C PRO A 214 -1.83 -35.53 -6.87
N GLU A 215 -1.85 -36.76 -6.35
CA GLU A 215 -1.42 -37.11 -5.00
C GLU A 215 0.11 -36.99 -4.83
N GLU A 216 0.89 -37.09 -5.91
CA GLU A 216 2.35 -36.88 -5.89
C GLU A 216 2.74 -35.39 -5.89
N ILE A 217 1.79 -34.47 -6.11
CA ILE A 217 2.01 -33.03 -6.00
C ILE A 217 2.51 -32.66 -4.60
N SER A 218 2.04 -33.35 -3.54
CA SER A 218 2.56 -33.14 -2.18
C SER A 218 3.98 -33.64 -1.95
N THR A 219 4.53 -34.42 -2.89
CA THR A 219 5.94 -34.87 -2.91
C THR A 219 6.81 -34.05 -3.85
N LEU A 220 6.26 -32.99 -4.47
CA LEU A 220 7.06 -32.01 -5.21
C LEU A 220 8.22 -31.59 -4.30
N ARG A 221 9.43 -31.92 -4.74
CA ARG A 221 10.66 -31.49 -4.08
C ARG A 221 10.72 -29.98 -4.23
N VAL A 222 10.18 -29.27 -3.24
CA VAL A 222 10.21 -27.80 -3.15
C VAL A 222 11.64 -27.32 -3.34
N GLU A 223 12.63 -28.10 -2.89
CA GLU A 223 14.05 -27.85 -3.10
C GLU A 223 14.43 -27.79 -4.58
N ARG A 224 13.87 -28.67 -5.43
CA ARG A 224 14.13 -28.68 -6.87
C ARG A 224 13.49 -27.48 -7.56
N LEU A 225 12.29 -27.10 -7.13
CA LEU A 225 11.59 -25.91 -7.62
C LEU A 225 12.37 -24.64 -7.25
N MET A 226 12.83 -24.54 -6.00
CA MET A 226 13.66 -23.43 -5.51
C MET A 226 15.06 -23.37 -6.15
N ALA A 227 15.57 -24.50 -6.64
CA ALA A 227 16.83 -24.55 -7.39
C ALA A 227 16.68 -24.16 -8.87
N ASP A 228 15.46 -23.99 -9.37
CA ASP A 228 15.20 -23.70 -10.78
C ASP A 228 15.40 -22.21 -11.10
N PRO A 229 16.38 -21.85 -11.95
CA PRO A 229 16.63 -20.46 -12.30
C PRO A 229 15.45 -19.81 -13.03
N TRP A 230 14.66 -20.57 -13.80
CA TRP A 230 13.50 -20.04 -14.53
C TRP A 230 12.39 -19.59 -13.59
N LEU A 231 12.24 -20.27 -12.45
CA LEU A 231 11.29 -19.84 -11.43
C LEU A 231 11.68 -18.46 -10.89
N TRP A 232 12.95 -18.27 -10.52
CA TRP A 232 13.43 -16.99 -10.01
C TRP A 232 13.37 -15.88 -11.05
N ILE A 233 13.68 -16.17 -12.32
CA ILE A 233 13.48 -15.23 -13.43
C ILE A 233 12.00 -14.83 -13.51
N GLY A 234 11.08 -15.79 -13.43
CA GLY A 234 9.64 -15.53 -13.43
C GLY A 234 9.18 -14.71 -12.23
N ILE A 235 9.64 -15.04 -11.02
CA ILE A 235 9.35 -14.27 -9.81
C ILE A 235 9.87 -12.85 -9.93
N LEU A 236 11.10 -12.64 -10.41
CA LEU A 236 11.68 -11.32 -10.57
C LEU A 236 10.92 -10.51 -11.62
N ILE A 237 10.67 -11.06 -12.82
CA ILE A 237 9.89 -10.36 -13.84
C ILE A 237 8.48 -10.04 -13.33
N GLY A 238 7.80 -11.01 -12.71
CA GLY A 238 6.46 -10.83 -12.18
C GLY A 238 6.42 -9.80 -11.05
N ALA A 239 7.08 -10.09 -9.93
CA ALA A 239 6.92 -9.36 -8.67
C ALA A 239 7.77 -8.09 -8.55
N VAL A 240 8.86 -7.96 -9.31
CA VAL A 240 9.71 -6.75 -9.31
C VAL A 240 9.34 -5.79 -10.43
N VAL A 241 8.88 -6.32 -11.57
CA VAL A 241 8.63 -5.50 -12.77
C VAL A 241 7.14 -5.35 -13.03
N LEU A 242 6.42 -6.44 -13.28
CA LEU A 242 5.05 -6.36 -13.81
C LEU A 242 4.00 -5.96 -12.76
N ILE A 243 4.03 -6.59 -11.57
CA ILE A 243 3.11 -6.30 -10.46
C ILE A 243 3.23 -4.81 -10.04
N PRO A 244 4.44 -4.29 -9.72
CA PRO A 244 4.60 -2.86 -9.42
C PRO A 244 4.09 -1.91 -10.50
N ALA A 245 4.26 -2.25 -11.78
CA ALA A 245 3.72 -1.43 -12.88
C ALA A 245 2.19 -1.34 -12.84
N ILE A 246 1.52 -2.49 -12.67
CA ILE A 246 0.06 -2.58 -12.57
C ILE A 246 -0.43 -1.79 -11.36
N GLU A 247 0.16 -2.04 -10.20
CA GLU A 247 -0.30 -1.41 -8.98
C GLU A 247 -0.12 0.11 -9.01
N GLU A 248 1.03 0.62 -9.44
CA GLU A 248 1.26 2.07 -9.52
C GLU A 248 0.38 2.76 -10.58
N ALA A 249 -0.06 2.03 -11.60
CA ALA A 249 -1.04 2.55 -12.56
C ALA A 249 -2.46 2.64 -11.95
N LEU A 250 -2.84 1.71 -11.06
CA LEU A 250 -4.18 1.64 -10.47
C LEU A 250 -4.34 2.44 -9.17
N LYS A 251 -3.32 2.47 -8.30
CA LYS A 251 -3.31 3.22 -7.02
C LYS A 251 -3.85 4.65 -7.11
N PRO A 252 -3.52 5.47 -8.14
CA PRO A 252 -4.02 6.83 -8.22
C PRO A 252 -5.49 6.93 -8.65
N LEU A 253 -6.26 5.84 -8.74
CA LEU A 253 -7.68 5.88 -9.13
C LEU A 253 -8.49 6.99 -8.43
N PRO A 254 -8.36 7.26 -7.11
CA PRO A 254 -9.05 8.40 -6.50
C PRO A 254 -8.65 9.75 -7.12
N ALA A 255 -7.36 9.95 -7.42
CA ALA A 255 -6.86 11.15 -8.09
C ALA A 255 -7.36 11.25 -9.54
N VAL A 256 -7.41 10.14 -10.28
CA VAL A 256 -7.94 10.10 -11.65
C VAL A 256 -9.41 10.51 -11.70
N LEU A 257 -10.21 9.99 -10.78
CA LEU A 257 -11.63 10.36 -10.69
C LEU A 257 -11.79 11.83 -10.30
N ARG A 258 -10.91 12.34 -9.42
CA ARG A 258 -10.93 13.75 -9.00
C ARG A 258 -10.40 14.72 -10.04
N MET A 259 -9.48 14.31 -10.92
CA MET A 259 -8.84 15.23 -11.88
C MET A 259 -9.84 15.87 -12.87
N ARG A 260 -11.04 15.27 -13.00
CA ARG A 260 -12.14 15.79 -13.82
C ARG A 260 -12.83 17.00 -13.20
N ASP A 261 -12.64 17.26 -11.90
CA ASP A 261 -13.17 18.47 -11.29
C ASP A 261 -12.26 19.67 -11.62
N PRO A 262 -12.79 20.72 -12.27
CA PRO A 262 -12.07 21.96 -12.52
C PRO A 262 -11.46 22.59 -11.26
N MET A 263 -12.08 22.40 -10.09
CA MET A 263 -11.65 22.94 -8.79
C MET A 263 -10.56 22.11 -8.11
N ALA A 264 -10.22 20.93 -8.65
CA ALA A 264 -9.16 20.12 -8.07
C ALA A 264 -7.79 20.82 -8.19
N SER A 265 -7.24 21.22 -7.04
CA SER A 265 -5.89 21.75 -6.96
C SER A 265 -4.84 20.64 -7.11
N ARG A 266 -3.61 20.99 -7.48
CA ARG A 266 -2.49 20.04 -7.52
C ARG A 266 -2.28 19.35 -6.17
N VAL A 267 -2.36 20.13 -5.08
CA VAL A 267 -2.24 19.61 -3.71
C VAL A 267 -3.35 18.61 -3.39
N SER A 268 -4.59 18.91 -3.77
CA SER A 268 -5.71 17.98 -3.61
C SER A 268 -5.45 16.68 -4.40
N LEU A 269 -5.00 16.76 -5.66
CA LEU A 269 -4.68 15.55 -6.44
C LEU A 269 -3.54 14.72 -5.84
N ILE A 270 -2.50 15.35 -5.28
CA ILE A 270 -1.45 14.65 -4.53
C ILE A 270 -2.06 13.93 -3.33
N LEU A 271 -2.90 14.59 -2.53
CA LEU A 271 -3.54 13.96 -1.37
C LEU A 271 -4.51 12.84 -1.77
N TRP A 272 -5.24 12.98 -2.88
CA TRP A 272 -6.10 11.94 -3.43
C TRP A 272 -5.31 10.70 -3.85
N GLY A 273 -4.16 10.89 -4.50
CA GLY A 273 -3.26 9.80 -4.82
C GLY A 273 -2.69 9.14 -3.55
N ALA A 274 -2.28 9.95 -2.58
CA ALA A 274 -1.69 9.48 -1.33
C ALA A 274 -2.68 8.69 -0.46
N ILE A 275 -3.94 9.12 -0.35
CA ILE A 275 -4.96 8.37 0.39
C ILE A 275 -5.37 7.07 -0.32
N GLY A 276 -5.34 7.05 -1.66
CA GLY A 276 -5.47 5.82 -2.44
C GLY A 276 -4.35 4.83 -2.13
N GLY A 277 -3.10 5.32 -2.12
CA GLY A 277 -1.94 4.55 -1.67
C GLY A 277 -2.04 4.08 -0.21
N ALA A 278 -2.62 4.88 0.68
CA ALA A 278 -2.86 4.49 2.07
C ALA A 278 -3.89 3.36 2.20
N GLY A 279 -4.97 3.41 1.40
CA GLY A 279 -5.95 2.34 1.32
C GLY A 279 -5.32 1.04 0.80
N PHE A 280 -4.48 1.15 -0.23
CA PHE A 280 -3.76 0.01 -0.80
C PHE A 280 -2.80 -0.61 0.21
N ALA A 281 -1.97 0.22 0.87
CA ALA A 281 -1.06 -0.23 1.91
C ALA A 281 -1.78 -0.88 3.09
N LEU A 282 -2.94 -0.36 3.48
CA LEU A 282 -3.75 -0.96 4.54
C LEU A 282 -4.22 -2.37 4.13
N ALA A 283 -4.73 -2.52 2.91
CA ALA A 283 -5.17 -3.81 2.38
C ALA A 283 -3.99 -4.78 2.27
N GLU A 284 -2.91 -4.39 1.60
CA GLU A 284 -1.74 -5.23 1.40
C GLU A 284 -1.14 -5.68 2.74
N ASN A 285 -0.94 -4.76 3.69
CA ASN A 285 -0.35 -5.11 4.98
C ASN A 285 -1.21 -6.08 5.78
N LEU A 286 -2.54 -5.89 5.78
CA LEU A 286 -3.47 -6.79 6.47
C LEU A 286 -3.50 -8.17 5.82
N LEU A 287 -3.50 -8.23 4.50
CA LEU A 287 -3.56 -9.49 3.74
C LEU A 287 -2.23 -10.24 3.74
N SER A 288 -1.10 -9.52 3.87
CA SER A 288 0.25 -10.08 3.85
C SER A 288 0.69 -10.62 5.21
N TRP A 289 -0.01 -11.64 5.70
CA TRP A 289 0.36 -12.37 6.90
C TRP A 289 1.52 -13.34 6.62
N GLN A 290 2.71 -13.03 7.17
CA GLN A 290 3.94 -13.82 6.95
C GLN A 290 4.53 -14.28 8.29
N PRO A 291 4.15 -15.46 8.79
CA PRO A 291 4.82 -16.06 9.94
C PRO A 291 6.21 -16.59 9.52
N GLY A 292 7.19 -16.54 10.43
CA GLY A 292 8.53 -17.11 10.22
C GLY A 292 9.65 -16.10 9.93
N ILE A 293 9.32 -14.82 9.70
CA ILE A 293 10.28 -13.71 9.70
C ILE A 293 10.15 -12.99 11.06
N PRO A 294 11.26 -12.60 11.71
CA PRO A 294 11.20 -11.92 13.00
C PRO A 294 10.23 -10.73 12.97
N TRP A 295 9.30 -10.70 13.92
CA TRP A 295 8.18 -9.74 13.93
C TRP A 295 8.65 -8.29 13.79
N ALA A 296 9.68 -7.88 14.53
CA ALA A 296 10.16 -6.51 14.49
C ALA A 296 10.61 -6.09 13.09
N LEU A 297 11.26 -7.02 12.38
CA LEU A 297 11.72 -6.80 11.01
C LEU A 297 10.54 -6.72 10.04
N THR A 298 9.57 -7.62 10.16
CA THR A 298 8.32 -7.58 9.38
C THR A 298 7.56 -6.27 9.62
N ALA A 299 7.42 -5.85 10.87
CA ALA A 299 6.68 -4.65 11.23
C ALA A 299 7.35 -3.37 10.70
N VAL A 300 8.68 -3.26 10.82
CA VAL A 300 9.44 -2.16 10.22
C VAL A 300 9.36 -2.17 8.70
N GLY A 301 9.46 -3.35 8.08
CA GLY A 301 9.24 -3.52 6.65
C GLY A 301 7.89 -2.96 6.22
N ARG A 302 6.80 -3.32 6.91
CA ARG A 302 5.46 -2.82 6.59
C ARG A 302 5.27 -1.32 6.79
N LEU A 303 5.96 -0.73 7.77
CA LEU A 303 5.98 0.73 7.89
C LEU A 303 6.67 1.38 6.70
N GLY A 304 7.76 0.79 6.20
CA GLY A 304 8.42 1.24 4.97
C GLY A 304 7.55 1.06 3.72
N ALA A 305 6.89 -0.09 3.57
CA ALA A 305 5.94 -0.34 2.48
C ALA A 305 4.77 0.65 2.51
N SER A 306 4.23 0.95 3.70
CA SER A 306 3.19 1.97 3.88
C SER A 306 3.65 3.35 3.40
N ALA A 307 4.87 3.76 3.76
CA ALA A 307 5.44 5.02 3.29
C ALA A 307 5.57 5.04 1.77
N LEU A 308 6.13 3.95 1.21
CA LEU A 308 6.32 3.77 -0.23
C LEU A 308 5.00 3.96 -0.99
N HIS A 309 3.96 3.20 -0.66
CA HIS A 309 2.68 3.27 -1.36
C HIS A 309 2.01 4.64 -1.25
N ILE A 310 2.08 5.28 -0.09
CA ILE A 310 1.44 6.59 0.11
C ILE A 310 2.18 7.67 -0.68
N TRP A 311 3.51 7.63 -0.74
CA TRP A 311 4.30 8.67 -1.39
C TRP A 311 4.32 8.45 -2.90
N ASN A 312 4.42 7.20 -3.36
CA ASN A 312 4.21 6.86 -4.77
C ASN A 312 2.80 7.23 -5.20
N GLY A 313 1.77 6.91 -4.39
CA GLY A 313 0.41 7.37 -4.62
C GLY A 313 0.33 8.89 -4.76
N GLY A 314 0.98 9.65 -3.86
CA GLY A 314 1.06 11.10 -3.93
C GLY A 314 1.78 11.62 -5.18
N LEU A 315 2.88 10.97 -5.59
CA LEU A 315 3.60 11.25 -6.82
C LEU A 315 2.75 10.96 -8.06
N MET A 316 1.97 9.89 -8.06
CA MET A 316 1.01 9.59 -9.12
C MET A 316 -0.12 10.60 -9.16
N GLY A 317 -0.59 11.09 -8.01
CA GLY A 317 -1.51 12.23 -7.94
C GLY A 317 -0.93 13.50 -8.59
N TRP A 318 0.36 13.79 -8.37
CA TRP A 318 1.08 14.86 -9.07
C TRP A 318 1.18 14.58 -10.58
N ALA A 319 1.50 13.34 -10.98
CA ALA A 319 1.60 12.93 -12.38
C ALA A 319 0.31 13.23 -13.15
N TRP A 320 -0.85 12.89 -12.56
CA TRP A 320 -2.15 13.22 -13.13
C TRP A 320 -2.42 14.72 -13.21
N SER A 321 -1.94 15.51 -12.24
CA SER A 321 -1.97 16.96 -12.33
C SER A 321 -1.12 17.51 -13.49
N CYS A 322 0.02 16.88 -13.80
CA CYS A 322 0.84 17.26 -14.95
C CYS A 322 0.16 16.89 -16.27
N ILE A 323 -0.37 15.67 -16.38
CA ILE A 323 -1.12 15.18 -17.55
C ILE A 323 -2.31 16.11 -17.86
N ARG A 324 -3.10 16.48 -16.84
CA ARG A 324 -4.22 17.41 -16.98
C ARG A 324 -3.84 18.76 -17.59
N ARG A 325 -2.57 19.16 -17.45
CA ARG A 325 -2.03 20.44 -17.95
C ARG A 325 -1.20 20.30 -19.23
N GLY A 326 -1.28 19.15 -19.89
CA GLY A 326 -0.51 18.88 -21.11
C GLY A 326 0.97 18.55 -20.87
N ARG A 327 1.41 18.41 -19.61
CA ARG A 327 2.80 18.05 -19.24
C ARG A 327 2.94 16.53 -19.17
N PHE A 328 2.65 15.86 -20.29
CA PHE A 328 2.57 14.39 -20.36
C PHE A 328 3.89 13.69 -20.01
N LEU A 329 5.02 14.20 -20.51
CA LEU A 329 6.34 13.57 -20.28
C LEU A 329 6.72 13.53 -18.81
N GLU A 330 6.34 14.56 -18.05
CA GLU A 330 6.60 14.60 -16.60
C GLU A 330 5.69 13.62 -15.84
N GLY A 331 4.44 13.47 -16.28
CA GLY A 331 3.54 12.47 -15.73
C GLY A 331 4.05 11.05 -15.97
N ILE A 332 4.53 10.76 -17.19
CA ILE A 332 5.16 9.47 -17.52
C ILE A 332 6.44 9.28 -16.69
N GLY A 333 7.28 10.31 -16.57
CA GLY A 333 8.49 10.26 -15.75
C GLY A 333 8.21 9.94 -14.28
N ALA A 334 7.16 10.53 -13.69
CA ALA A 334 6.71 10.21 -12.34
C ALA A 334 6.23 8.76 -12.20
N TYR A 335 5.46 8.25 -13.17
CA TYR A 335 5.02 6.86 -13.19
C TYR A 335 6.21 5.89 -13.25
N LEU A 336 7.14 6.11 -14.18
CA LEU A 336 8.33 5.26 -14.31
C LEU A 336 9.18 5.29 -13.04
N PHE A 337 9.27 6.44 -12.37
CA PHE A 337 10.00 6.57 -11.11
C PHE A 337 9.29 5.83 -9.95
N ALA A 338 7.98 6.00 -9.80
CA ALA A 338 7.19 5.28 -8.80
C ALA A 338 7.31 3.76 -8.99
N TRP A 339 7.16 3.31 -10.25
CA TRP A 339 7.34 1.92 -10.64
C TRP A 339 8.72 1.39 -10.27
N LEU A 340 9.79 2.10 -10.62
CA LEU A 340 11.17 1.67 -10.32
C LEU A 340 11.44 1.54 -8.83
N ILE A 341 11.04 2.53 -8.02
CA ILE A 341 11.23 2.48 -6.57
C ILE A 341 10.44 1.32 -5.98
N HIS A 342 9.20 1.12 -6.44
CA HIS A 342 8.37 0.03 -5.95
C HIS A 342 8.93 -1.34 -6.33
N GLY A 343 9.42 -1.51 -7.55
CA GLY A 343 10.17 -2.69 -7.95
C GLY A 343 11.38 -2.95 -7.08
N LEU A 344 12.20 -1.92 -6.81
CA LEU A 344 13.37 -2.04 -5.94
C LEU A 344 12.99 -2.50 -4.52
N TRP A 345 11.90 -1.97 -3.99
CA TRP A 345 11.36 -2.41 -2.70
C TRP A 345 10.96 -3.88 -2.73
N ASN A 346 10.21 -4.32 -3.76
CA ASN A 346 9.79 -5.71 -3.91
C ASN A 346 10.98 -6.67 -4.07
N ALA A 347 11.99 -6.28 -4.83
CA ALA A 347 13.22 -7.07 -4.95
C ALA A 347 13.88 -7.30 -3.59
N GLY A 348 13.98 -6.25 -2.77
CA GLY A 348 14.49 -6.33 -1.41
C GLY A 348 13.61 -7.20 -0.50
N ALA A 349 12.29 -7.04 -0.55
CA ALA A 349 11.35 -7.83 0.24
C ALA A 349 11.37 -9.32 -0.11
N ILE A 350 11.49 -9.67 -1.40
CA ILE A 350 11.63 -11.05 -1.88
C ILE A 350 12.95 -11.64 -1.42
N ALA A 351 14.06 -10.92 -1.58
CA ALA A 351 15.37 -11.39 -1.13
C ALA A 351 15.41 -11.58 0.39
N LEU A 352 14.80 -10.66 1.15
CA LEU A 352 14.66 -10.75 2.59
C LEU A 352 13.87 -12.00 3.00
N SER A 353 12.67 -12.18 2.43
CA SER A 353 11.80 -13.32 2.71
C SER A 353 12.46 -14.64 2.34
N GLY A 354 13.08 -14.68 1.15
CA GLY A 354 13.85 -15.83 0.67
C GLY A 354 14.98 -16.21 1.61
N ALA A 355 15.70 -15.24 2.18
CA ALA A 355 16.79 -15.51 3.12
C ALA A 355 16.35 -16.18 4.44
N PHE A 356 15.10 -15.96 4.86
CA PHE A 356 14.53 -16.60 6.07
C PHE A 356 13.84 -17.93 5.78
N ILE A 357 13.29 -18.11 4.57
CA ILE A 357 12.55 -19.32 4.19
C ILE A 357 13.50 -20.39 3.60
N ALA A 358 14.52 -19.98 2.86
CA ALA A 358 15.45 -20.92 2.23
C ALA A 358 16.44 -21.51 3.26
N PRO A 359 16.83 -22.79 3.09
CA PRO A 359 17.80 -23.47 3.95
C PRO A 359 19.25 -23.03 3.61
N LEU A 360 19.52 -21.74 3.78
CA LEU A 360 20.84 -21.14 3.53
C LEU A 360 21.78 -21.34 4.73
N SER A 361 23.08 -21.46 4.45
CA SER A 361 24.11 -21.32 5.49
C SER A 361 24.07 -19.92 6.11
N ALA A 362 24.67 -19.74 7.29
CA ALA A 362 24.70 -18.45 7.97
C ALA A 362 25.39 -17.37 7.11
N GLU A 363 26.47 -17.74 6.42
CA GLU A 363 27.23 -16.87 5.53
C GLU A 363 26.40 -16.48 4.30
N ALA A 364 25.78 -17.46 3.63
CA ALA A 364 24.93 -17.21 2.46
C ALA A 364 23.71 -16.33 2.82
N ARG A 365 23.13 -16.56 4.00
CA ARG A 365 22.07 -15.72 4.54
C ARG A 365 22.55 -14.29 4.77
N ALA A 366 23.70 -14.09 5.43
CA ALA A 366 24.26 -12.75 5.66
C ALA A 366 24.54 -12.00 4.34
N LEU A 367 25.12 -12.70 3.36
CA LEU A 367 25.39 -12.16 2.01
C LEU A 367 24.12 -11.79 1.24
N THR A 368 22.99 -12.45 1.53
CA THR A 368 21.68 -12.14 0.91
C THR A 368 20.97 -11.01 1.64
N LEU A 369 20.99 -11.01 2.98
CA LEU A 369 20.30 -10.03 3.81
C LEU A 369 20.87 -8.62 3.66
N LEU A 370 22.19 -8.46 3.62
CA LEU A 370 22.80 -7.13 3.60
C LEU A 370 22.42 -6.33 2.33
N PRO A 371 22.57 -6.85 1.10
CA PRO A 371 22.11 -6.15 -0.10
C PRO A 371 20.60 -5.87 -0.10
N ALA A 372 19.78 -6.80 0.41
CA ALA A 372 18.33 -6.62 0.52
C ALA A 372 17.99 -5.44 1.44
N LEU A 373 18.59 -5.38 2.62
CA LEU A 373 18.39 -4.30 3.58
C LEU A 373 18.92 -2.96 3.05
N ILE A 374 20.06 -2.95 2.35
CA ILE A 374 20.59 -1.74 1.70
C ILE A 374 19.62 -1.26 0.61
N GLY A 375 19.14 -2.15 -0.26
CA GLY A 375 18.20 -1.81 -1.33
C GLY A 375 16.89 -1.23 -0.78
N MET A 376 16.30 -1.88 0.23
CA MET A 376 15.11 -1.38 0.93
C MET A 376 15.39 -0.05 1.64
N GLY A 377 16.56 0.11 2.26
CA GLY A 377 17.00 1.35 2.91
C GLY A 377 17.14 2.51 1.93
N ILE A 378 17.71 2.27 0.74
CA ILE A 378 17.81 3.25 -0.35
C ILE A 378 16.40 3.63 -0.84
N ALA A 379 15.53 2.65 -1.11
CA ALA A 379 14.16 2.91 -1.52
C ALA A 379 13.43 3.78 -0.49
N LEU A 380 13.55 3.45 0.80
CA LEU A 380 12.94 4.20 1.89
C LEU A 380 13.52 5.62 2.01
N PHE A 381 14.84 5.78 1.84
CA PHE A 381 15.50 7.08 1.83
C PHE A 381 15.00 7.96 0.66
N LEU A 382 14.87 7.39 -0.54
CA LEU A 382 14.32 8.11 -1.70
C LEU A 382 12.85 8.50 -1.49
N VAL A 383 12.05 7.63 -0.85
CA VAL A 383 10.65 7.89 -0.53
C VAL A 383 10.53 9.00 0.53
N ILE A 384 11.10 8.79 1.72
CA ILE A 384 10.91 9.71 2.85
C ILE A 384 11.74 10.99 2.64
N GLY A 385 13.02 10.84 2.31
CA GLY A 385 13.97 11.94 2.14
C GLY A 385 13.85 12.65 0.78
N GLY A 386 13.53 11.92 -0.29
CA GLY A 386 13.32 12.53 -1.61
C GLY A 386 11.89 13.03 -1.79
N LEU A 387 10.93 12.11 -1.93
CA LEU A 387 9.53 12.44 -2.23
C LEU A 387 8.85 13.19 -1.07
N GLY A 388 9.18 12.90 0.18
CA GLY A 388 8.64 13.60 1.35
C GLY A 388 9.03 15.09 1.42
N TRP A 389 10.06 15.49 0.68
CA TRP A 389 10.47 16.89 0.53
C TRP A 389 10.05 17.48 -0.81
N ALA A 390 10.18 16.72 -1.89
CA ALA A 390 9.82 17.16 -3.24
C ALA A 390 8.32 17.41 -3.39
N LEU A 391 7.44 16.51 -2.91
CA LEU A 391 5.98 16.66 -3.10
C LEU A 391 5.42 17.94 -2.45
N PRO A 392 5.79 18.30 -1.20
CA PRO A 392 5.40 19.59 -0.65
C PRO A 392 5.88 20.80 -1.45
N MET A 393 7.11 20.76 -1.97
CA MET A 393 7.63 21.84 -2.82
C MET A 393 6.86 21.94 -4.13
N LEU A 394 6.61 20.82 -4.80
CA LEU A 394 5.83 20.74 -6.03
C LEU A 394 4.40 21.24 -5.83
N GLY A 395 3.80 21.02 -4.65
CA GLY A 395 2.50 21.58 -4.28
C GLY A 395 2.52 23.10 -4.10
N LYS A 396 3.51 23.64 -3.37
CA LYS A 396 3.59 25.06 -2.99
C LYS A 396 3.95 26.02 -4.14
N VAL A 397 4.80 25.61 -5.08
CA VAL A 397 5.25 26.45 -6.21
C VAL A 397 4.07 26.99 -7.05
N GLU A 398 2.92 26.33 -7.01
CA GLU A 398 1.75 26.75 -7.77
C GLU A 398 0.82 27.71 -7.04
N ALA A 399 0.72 27.60 -5.71
CA ALA A 399 -0.04 28.55 -4.89
C ALA A 399 0.52 29.97 -5.06
N ALA A 400 1.84 30.10 -5.19
CA ALA A 400 2.51 31.37 -5.43
C ALA A 400 2.26 31.98 -6.82
N ARG A 401 1.93 31.17 -7.85
CA ARG A 401 1.69 31.66 -9.22
C ARG A 401 0.26 32.17 -9.46
N HIS A 402 -0.67 31.84 -8.57
CA HIS A 402 -2.08 32.23 -8.67
C HIS A 402 -2.50 33.21 -7.56
N ALA A 403 -1.54 33.68 -6.74
CA ALA A 403 -1.79 34.84 -5.90
C ALA A 403 -2.13 36.02 -6.84
N PRO A 404 -3.29 36.69 -6.66
CA PRO A 404 -3.60 37.88 -7.43
C PRO A 404 -2.43 38.84 -7.26
N SER A 405 -1.89 39.35 -8.37
CA SER A 405 -1.01 40.51 -8.29
C SER A 405 -1.82 41.61 -7.62
N GLU A 406 -1.51 41.92 -6.36
CA GLU A 406 -2.06 43.09 -5.69
C GLU A 406 -1.73 44.29 -6.58
N GLY A 407 -2.76 44.81 -7.25
CA GLY A 407 -2.74 46.00 -8.07
C GLY A 407 -3.38 47.15 -7.33
#